data_AF-A0A1H1L7P7-F1
#
_entry.id   AF-A0A1H1L7P7-F1
#
_cell.length_a   1.000
_cell.length_b   1.000
_cell.length_c   1.000
_cell.angle_alpha   90.00
_cell.angle_beta   90.00
_cell.angle_gamma   90.00
#
_symmetry.space_group_name_H-M   'P 1'
#
loop_
_entity.id
_entity.type
_entity.pdbx_description
1 polymer ?
#
loop_
_entity_poly.entity_id
_entity_poly.type
_entity_poly.pdbx_seq_one_letter_code
_entity_poly.pdbx_strand_id
1 'polypeptide(L)'
;DRIGRRPIYLAGIAICGVGALFYFPILQLNQPLSTWLIIVALHAVGTGMMFSIQGAFFAEMFGTRMRYTGLGVVYQSSALIGGAPTPAIAVALTSVFLGSYWPAVIYLIAACVISAICVLLASENSKLDLSDTSAIVTNNSARKLARSR
;
A
#
# COMPACT_ATOMS: atom_id res chain seq x y z
N ASP A 1 -6.28 8.96 15.42
CA ASP A 1 -6.52 10.35 14.98
C ASP A 1 -5.52 11.42 15.41
N ARG A 2 -4.87 11.39 16.59
CA ARG A 2 -3.99 12.49 17.01
C ARG A 2 -2.63 12.62 16.30
N ILE A 3 -2.14 11.57 15.65
CA ILE A 3 -0.75 11.48 15.14
C ILE A 3 -0.66 11.75 13.62
N GLY A 4 -1.79 11.89 12.92
CA GLY A 4 -1.81 12.02 11.45
C GLY A 4 -1.61 10.68 10.74
N ARG A 5 -2.13 10.55 9.52
CA ARG A 5 -2.21 9.27 8.78
C ARG A 5 -0.88 8.88 8.15
N ARG A 6 -0.15 9.86 7.63
CA ARG A 6 1.14 9.71 6.95
C ARG A 6 2.27 9.13 7.84
N PRO A 7 2.53 9.65 9.07
CA PRO A 7 3.61 9.12 9.89
C PRO A 7 3.36 7.69 10.36
N ILE A 8 2.10 7.30 10.62
CA ILE A 8 1.80 5.92 11.02
C ILE A 8 1.96 4.97 9.82
N TYR A 9 1.61 5.40 8.61
CA TYR A 9 1.85 4.60 7.41
C TYR A 9 3.35 4.41 7.12
N LEU A 10 4.15 5.47 7.27
CA LEU A 10 5.61 5.41 7.16
C LEU A 10 6.24 4.53 8.25
N ALA A 11 5.71 4.57 9.48
CA ALA A 11 6.15 3.69 10.56
C ALA A 11 5.90 2.21 10.21
N GLY A 12 4.73 1.89 9.64
CA GLY A 12 4.43 0.55 9.13
C GLY A 12 5.40 0.10 8.04
N ILE A 13 5.71 0.98 7.07
CA ILE A 13 6.70 0.70 6.01
C ILE A 13 8.10 0.45 6.62
N ALA A 14 8.51 1.27 7.59
CA ALA A 14 9.79 1.11 8.26
C ALA A 14 9.87 -0.23 9.04
N ILE A 15 8.80 -0.59 9.75
CA ILE A 15 8.72 -1.89 10.45
C ILE A 15 8.80 -3.05 9.46
N CYS A 16 8.12 -2.97 8.31
CA CYS A 16 8.21 -3.98 7.26
C CYS A 16 9.62 -4.07 6.64
N GLY A 17 10.26 -2.93 6.35
CA GLY A 17 11.60 -2.88 5.79
C GLY A 17 12.67 -3.40 6.75
N VAL A 18 12.60 -3.02 8.02
CA VAL A 18 13.47 -3.56 9.07
C VAL A 18 13.16 -5.04 9.30
N GLY A 19 11.89 -5.41 9.32
CA GLY A 19 11.43 -6.81 9.43
C GLY A 19 12.01 -7.70 8.33
N ALA A 20 12.13 -7.20 7.10
CA ALA A 20 12.75 -7.94 6.00
C ALA A 20 14.23 -8.30 6.27
N LEU A 21 14.97 -7.45 6.99
CA LEU A 21 16.36 -7.74 7.39
C LEU A 21 16.45 -8.89 8.40
N PHE A 22 15.49 -8.99 9.33
CA PHE A 22 15.46 -10.04 10.35
C PHE A 22 14.82 -11.34 9.85
N TYR A 23 13.91 -11.26 8.89
CA TYR A 23 13.11 -12.38 8.39
C TYR A 23 13.98 -13.51 7.80
N PHE A 24 14.90 -13.18 6.89
CA PHE A 24 15.68 -14.19 6.18
C PHE A 24 16.76 -14.89 7.02
N PRO A 25 17.50 -14.19 7.92
CA PRO A 25 18.39 -14.87 8.86
C PRO A 25 17.67 -15.85 9.78
N ILE A 26 16.47 -15.51 10.25
CA ILE A 26 15.66 -16.36 11.14
C ILE A 26 15.14 -17.61 10.42
N LEU A 27 14.88 -17.52 9.11
CA LEU A 27 14.54 -18.69 8.30
C LEU A 27 15.68 -19.71 8.23
N GLN A 28 16.94 -19.26 8.27
CA GLN A 28 18.10 -20.16 8.23
C GLN A 28 18.35 -20.91 9.54
N LEU A 29 17.79 -20.47 10.66
CA LEU A 29 17.96 -21.11 11.97
C LEU A 29 17.28 -22.49 12.07
N ASN A 30 16.46 -22.89 11.08
CA ASN A 30 15.74 -24.18 11.05
C ASN A 30 14.91 -24.48 12.32
N GLN A 31 14.46 -23.46 13.04
CA GLN A 31 13.59 -23.60 14.22
C GLN A 31 12.16 -23.18 13.86
N PRO A 32 11.30 -24.12 13.42
CA PRO A 32 10.03 -23.78 12.78
C PRO A 32 9.08 -22.95 13.66
N LEU A 33 9.03 -23.23 14.97
CA LEU A 33 8.16 -22.51 15.93
C LEU A 33 8.57 -21.05 16.13
N SER A 34 9.86 -20.79 16.38
CA SER A 34 10.40 -19.44 16.57
C SER A 34 10.29 -18.61 15.29
N THR A 35 10.61 -19.22 14.15
CA THR A 35 10.44 -18.60 12.84
C THR A 35 8.98 -18.22 12.60
N TRP A 36 8.02 -19.13 12.83
CA TRP A 36 6.60 -18.83 12.67
C TRP A 36 6.12 -17.67 13.56
N LEU A 37 6.47 -17.68 14.84
CA LEU A 37 6.08 -16.63 15.78
C LEU A 37 6.57 -15.24 15.34
N ILE A 38 7.83 -15.15 14.93
CA ILE A 38 8.42 -13.87 14.51
C ILE A 38 7.83 -13.40 13.19
N ILE A 39 7.60 -14.31 12.24
CA ILE A 39 6.95 -13.99 10.97
C ILE A 39 5.54 -13.43 11.21
N VAL A 40 4.75 -14.12 12.03
CA VAL A 40 3.39 -13.69 12.34
C VAL A 40 3.40 -12.36 13.09
N ALA A 41 4.28 -12.18 14.07
CA ALA A 41 4.37 -10.94 14.83
C ALA A 41 4.78 -9.74 13.95
N LEU A 42 5.84 -9.88 13.16
CA LEU A 42 6.30 -8.82 12.25
C LEU A 42 5.25 -8.52 11.18
N HIS A 43 4.65 -9.54 10.59
CA HIS A 43 3.63 -9.37 9.58
C HIS A 43 2.38 -8.70 10.17
N ALA A 44 1.85 -9.21 11.27
CA ALA A 44 0.64 -8.68 11.91
C ALA A 44 0.80 -7.21 12.34
N VAL A 45 1.95 -6.84 12.91
CA VAL A 45 2.19 -5.47 13.36
C VAL A 45 2.41 -4.54 12.16
N GLY A 46 3.28 -4.93 11.22
CA GLY A 46 3.61 -4.12 10.05
C GLY A 46 2.41 -3.91 9.12
N THR A 47 1.78 -4.99 8.68
CA THR A 47 0.63 -4.90 7.77
C THR A 47 -0.61 -4.39 8.48
N GLY A 48 -0.82 -4.73 9.76
CA GLY A 48 -1.95 -4.24 10.54
C GLY A 48 -1.97 -2.72 10.66
N MET A 49 -0.81 -2.09 10.91
CA MET A 49 -0.70 -0.63 10.93
C MET A 49 -1.02 -0.01 9.57
N MET A 50 -0.53 -0.60 8.48
CA MET A 50 -0.77 -0.09 7.12
C MET A 50 -2.25 -0.23 6.73
N PHE A 51 -2.84 -1.42 6.92
CA PHE A 51 -4.25 -1.70 6.61
C PHE A 51 -5.22 -0.84 7.43
N SER A 52 -4.89 -0.52 8.67
CA SER A 52 -5.71 0.34 9.53
C SER A 52 -5.95 1.73 8.93
N ILE A 53 -4.98 2.27 8.19
CA ILE A 53 -5.05 3.64 7.64
C ILE A 53 -5.46 3.65 6.17
N GLN A 54 -5.21 2.56 5.43
CA GLN A 54 -5.51 2.48 4.00
C GLN A 54 -6.96 2.85 3.68
N GLY A 55 -7.93 2.39 4.47
CA GLY A 55 -9.34 2.70 4.23
C GLY A 55 -9.64 4.21 4.28
N ALA A 56 -9.03 4.92 5.23
CA ALA A 56 -9.20 6.36 5.39
C ALA A 56 -8.42 7.14 4.31
N PHE A 57 -7.23 6.65 3.93
CA PHE A 57 -6.40 7.24 2.88
C PHE A 57 -7.03 7.12 1.48
N PHE A 58 -7.54 5.93 1.16
CA PHE A 58 -8.30 5.68 -0.07
C PHE A 58 -9.61 6.45 -0.12
N ALA A 59 -10.25 6.61 1.05
CA ALA A 59 -11.41 7.45 1.16
C ALA A 59 -11.13 8.91 0.75
N GLU A 60 -9.97 9.44 1.13
CA GLU A 60 -9.54 10.78 0.76
C GLU A 60 -9.12 10.91 -0.72
N MET A 61 -8.56 9.86 -1.29
CA MET A 61 -8.04 9.88 -2.66
C MET A 61 -9.12 9.76 -3.75
N PHE A 62 -10.25 9.09 -3.45
CA PHE A 62 -11.34 8.88 -4.39
C PHE A 62 -12.63 9.57 -3.94
N GLY A 63 -13.16 10.47 -4.78
CA GLY A 63 -14.43 11.17 -4.56
C GLY A 63 -15.62 10.20 -4.39
N THR A 64 -16.61 10.62 -3.60
CA THR A 64 -17.78 9.80 -3.18
C THR A 64 -18.52 9.09 -4.31
N ARG A 65 -18.57 9.67 -5.52
CA ARG A 65 -19.27 9.09 -6.68
C ARG A 65 -18.54 7.94 -7.37
N MET A 66 -17.21 7.87 -7.27
CA MET A 66 -16.39 6.88 -8.00
C MET A 66 -15.58 5.97 -7.06
N ARG A 67 -15.73 6.13 -5.74
CA ARG A 67 -14.92 5.43 -4.75
C ARG A 67 -14.97 3.90 -4.88
N TYR A 68 -16.16 3.32 -5.07
CA TYR A 68 -16.31 1.86 -5.10
C TYR A 68 -15.66 1.24 -6.36
N THR A 69 -15.98 1.78 -7.54
CA THR A 69 -15.47 1.27 -8.82
C THR A 69 -13.99 1.60 -9.00
N GLY A 70 -13.56 2.80 -8.62
CA GLY A 70 -12.17 3.24 -8.68
C GLY A 70 -11.27 2.41 -7.78
N LEU A 71 -11.69 2.15 -6.53
CA LEU A 71 -10.93 1.31 -5.62
C LEU A 71 -10.83 -0.13 -6.12
N GLY A 72 -11.91 -0.71 -6.62
CA GLY A 72 -11.89 -2.08 -7.16
C GLY A 72 -10.92 -2.24 -8.33
N VAL A 73 -10.93 -1.30 -9.29
CA VAL A 73 -10.02 -1.34 -10.45
C VAL A 73 -8.56 -1.16 -10.01
N VAL A 74 -8.28 -0.27 -9.07
CA VAL A 74 -6.93 -0.06 -8.53
C VAL A 74 -6.48 -1.27 -7.73
N TYR A 75 -7.35 -1.90 -6.93
CA TYR A 75 -7.01 -3.09 -6.17
C TYR A 75 -6.62 -4.25 -7.07
N GLN A 76 -7.43 -4.54 -8.09
CA GLN A 76 -7.20 -5.67 -8.98
C GLN A 76 -5.99 -5.44 -9.89
N SER A 77 -5.82 -4.21 -10.41
CA SER A 77 -4.63 -3.88 -11.21
C SER A 77 -3.34 -3.92 -10.38
N SER A 78 -3.37 -3.39 -9.16
CA SER A 78 -2.23 -3.44 -8.23
C SER A 78 -1.91 -4.87 -7.78
N ALA A 79 -2.92 -5.70 -7.52
CA ALA A 79 -2.73 -7.10 -7.17
C ALA A 79 -2.10 -7.90 -8.32
N LEU A 80 -2.54 -7.63 -9.56
CA LEU A 80 -1.99 -8.27 -10.74
C LEU A 80 -0.53 -7.87 -11.00
N ILE A 81 -0.22 -6.57 -10.89
CA ILE A 81 1.11 -6.04 -11.21
C ILE A 81 2.10 -6.24 -10.06
N GLY A 82 1.69 -5.98 -8.82
CA GLY A 82 2.55 -6.03 -7.65
C GLY A 82 2.53 -7.39 -6.95
N GLY A 83 1.36 -8.00 -6.80
CA GLY A 83 1.18 -9.24 -6.04
C GLY A 83 1.66 -10.49 -6.78
N ALA A 84 1.19 -10.68 -8.01
CA ALA A 84 1.44 -11.91 -8.77
C ALA A 84 2.92 -12.18 -9.11
N PRO A 85 3.73 -11.21 -9.58
CA PRO A 85 5.11 -11.49 -9.97
C PRO A 85 6.09 -11.52 -8.79
N THR A 86 5.72 -10.95 -7.63
CA THR A 86 6.63 -10.79 -6.48
C THR A 86 7.27 -12.10 -6.01
N PRO A 87 6.53 -13.21 -5.78
CA PRO A 87 7.13 -14.47 -5.36
C PRO A 87 8.05 -15.07 -6.42
N ALA A 88 7.67 -14.99 -7.69
CA ALA A 88 8.46 -15.49 -8.81
C ALA A 88 9.79 -14.73 -8.94
N ILE A 89 9.75 -13.41 -8.83
CA ILE A 89 10.95 -12.56 -8.83
C ILE A 89 11.84 -12.89 -7.62
N ALA A 90 11.28 -13.01 -6.43
CA ALA A 90 12.05 -13.32 -5.22
C ALA A 90 12.75 -14.68 -5.30
N VAL A 91 12.07 -15.71 -5.81
CA VAL A 91 12.65 -17.04 -6.03
C VAL A 91 13.73 -17.01 -7.10
N ALA A 92 13.47 -16.34 -8.25
CA ALA A 92 14.45 -16.20 -9.32
C ALA A 92 15.71 -15.46 -8.85
N LEU A 93 15.57 -14.43 -8.01
CA LEU A 93 16.70 -13.71 -7.44
C LEU A 93 17.51 -14.58 -6.47
N THR A 94 16.83 -15.40 -5.67
CA THR A 94 17.50 -16.29 -4.71
C THR A 94 18.20 -17.46 -5.41
N SER A 95 17.66 -17.96 -6.52
CA SER A 95 18.25 -19.07 -7.27
C SER A 95 19.51 -18.67 -8.06
N VAL A 96 19.56 -17.45 -8.59
CA VAL A 96 20.73 -16.94 -9.33
C VAL A 96 21.93 -16.66 -8.41
N PHE A 97 21.68 -16.29 -7.14
CA PHE A 97 22.72 -15.93 -6.17
C PHE A 97 23.09 -17.07 -5.20
N LEU A 98 23.09 -18.33 -5.67
CA LEU A 98 23.55 -19.51 -4.91
C LEU A 98 22.84 -19.70 -3.55
N GLY A 99 21.56 -19.32 -3.45
CA GLY A 99 20.79 -19.43 -2.20
C GLY A 99 21.06 -18.32 -1.18
N SER A 100 21.80 -17.27 -1.56
CA SER A 100 21.93 -16.07 -0.74
C SER A 100 20.59 -15.33 -0.68
N TYR A 101 20.14 -14.98 0.53
CA TYR A 101 18.88 -14.29 0.78
C TYR A 101 18.97 -12.76 0.63
N TRP A 102 20.19 -12.22 0.51
CA TRP A 102 20.44 -10.78 0.36
C TRP A 102 19.73 -10.12 -0.83
N PRO A 103 19.64 -10.74 -2.03
CA PRO A 103 18.92 -10.15 -3.14
C PRO A 103 17.42 -9.98 -2.84
N ALA A 104 16.80 -10.98 -2.19
CA ALA A 104 15.39 -10.91 -1.81
C ALA A 104 15.12 -9.82 -0.77
N VAL A 105 16.04 -9.64 0.20
CA VAL A 105 16.02 -8.52 1.15
C VAL A 105 16.09 -7.17 0.42
N ILE A 106 17.03 -7.00 -0.51
CA ILE A 106 17.19 -5.76 -1.28
C ILE A 106 15.93 -5.46 -2.10
N TYR A 107 15.33 -6.48 -2.73
CA TYR A 107 14.07 -6.34 -3.46
C TYR A 107 12.93 -5.82 -2.56
N LEU A 108 12.77 -6.39 -1.36
CA LEU A 108 11.76 -5.95 -0.40
C LEU A 108 12.02 -4.53 0.13
N ILE A 109 13.28 -4.19 0.41
CA ILE A 109 13.66 -2.84 0.84
C ILE A 109 13.38 -1.84 -0.28
N ALA A 110 13.70 -2.17 -1.54
CA ALA A 110 13.40 -1.33 -2.69
C ALA A 110 11.88 -1.09 -2.82
N ALA A 111 11.06 -2.12 -2.66
CA ALA A 111 9.61 -1.99 -2.66
C ALA A 111 9.09 -1.11 -1.50
N CYS A 112 9.69 -1.22 -0.31
CA CYS A 112 9.38 -0.36 0.83
C CYS A 112 9.75 1.11 0.55
N VAL A 113 10.91 1.36 -0.06
CA VAL A 113 11.36 2.71 -0.43
C VAL A 113 10.43 3.32 -1.49
N ILE A 114 10.07 2.56 -2.52
CA ILE A 114 9.10 3.00 -3.54
C ILE A 114 7.76 3.35 -2.87
N SER A 115 7.29 2.51 -1.96
CA SER A 115 6.05 2.75 -1.21
C SER A 115 6.15 4.02 -0.36
N ALA A 116 7.28 4.24 0.32
CA ALA A 116 7.51 5.45 1.11
C ALA A 116 7.51 6.69 0.22
N ILE A 117 8.18 6.67 -0.95
CA ILE A 117 8.18 7.76 -1.91
C ILE A 117 6.74 8.06 -2.39
N CYS A 118 5.97 7.04 -2.76
CA CYS A 118 4.57 7.19 -3.15
C CYS A 118 3.73 7.85 -2.05
N VAL A 119 3.92 7.46 -0.80
CA VAL A 119 3.22 8.04 0.36
C VAL A 119 3.67 9.48 0.62
N LEU A 120 4.93 9.80 0.35
CA LEU A 120 5.43 11.17 0.48
C LEU A 120 4.88 12.08 -0.63
N LEU A 121 4.71 11.55 -1.84
CA LEU A 121 4.14 12.25 -3.00
C LEU A 121 2.61 12.33 -2.95
N ALA A 122 1.95 11.34 -2.32
CA ALA A 122 0.53 11.37 -1.99
C ALA A 122 0.31 12.42 -0.89
N SER A 123 0.33 13.68 -1.31
CA SER A 123 0.17 14.87 -0.50
C SER A 123 -1.10 14.78 0.34
N GLU A 124 -1.00 15.23 1.60
CA GLU A 124 -2.10 15.42 2.58
C GLU A 124 -3.15 16.46 2.10
N ASN A 125 -3.02 16.93 0.87
CA ASN A 125 -3.89 17.87 0.17
C ASN A 125 -5.12 17.20 -0.48
N SER A 126 -5.74 16.21 0.17
CA SER A 126 -7.13 15.81 -0.19
C SER A 126 -8.17 16.85 0.27
N LYS A 127 -7.75 18.10 0.47
CA LYS A 127 -8.61 19.29 0.56
C LYS A 127 -8.92 19.86 -0.82
N LEU A 128 -8.63 19.14 -1.91
CA LEU A 128 -9.24 19.44 -3.20
C LEU A 128 -10.75 19.31 -3.02
N ASP A 129 -11.37 20.47 -3.09
CA ASP A 129 -12.68 20.78 -2.57
C ASP A 129 -13.75 19.81 -3.13
N LEU A 130 -14.30 18.94 -2.28
CA LEU A 130 -15.45 18.11 -2.64
C LEU A 130 -16.66 18.99 -3.02
N SER A 131 -16.67 20.26 -2.57
CA SER A 131 -17.68 21.24 -2.95
C SER A 131 -17.60 21.60 -4.44
N ASP A 132 -16.41 21.72 -5.04
CA ASP A 132 -16.24 22.05 -6.47
C ASP A 132 -16.79 20.96 -7.39
N THR A 133 -16.59 19.68 -7.05
CA THR A 133 -17.14 18.58 -7.85
C THR A 133 -18.67 18.53 -7.75
N SER A 134 -19.24 18.80 -6.55
CA SER A 134 -20.69 18.90 -6.38
C SER A 134 -21.30 20.08 -7.15
N ALA A 135 -20.59 21.20 -7.22
CA ALA A 135 -21.01 22.40 -7.94
C ALA A 135 -21.01 22.19 -9.47
N ILE A 136 -20.00 21.50 -10.01
CA ILE A 136 -19.91 21.16 -11.44
C ILE A 136 -21.02 20.21 -11.87
N VAL A 137 -21.32 19.17 -11.06
CA VAL A 137 -22.41 18.22 -11.37
C VAL A 137 -23.76 18.92 -11.32
N THR A 138 -24.02 19.73 -10.30
CA THR A 138 -25.29 20.48 -10.17
C THR A 138 -25.50 21.43 -11.34
N ASN A 139 -24.45 22.15 -11.77
CA ASN A 139 -24.52 23.07 -12.91
C ASN A 139 -24.79 22.33 -14.24
N ASN A 140 -24.15 21.18 -14.47
CA ASN A 140 -24.40 20.37 -15.66
C ASN A 140 -25.81 19.76 -15.70
N SER A 141 -26.35 19.36 -14.54
CA SER A 141 -27.74 18.90 -14.42
C SER A 141 -28.74 20.01 -14.71
N ALA A 142 -28.52 21.22 -14.16
CA ALA A 142 -29.37 22.38 -14.40
C ALA A 142 -29.34 22.82 -15.89
N ARG A 143 -28.17 22.81 -16.53
CA ARG A 143 -28.03 23.10 -17.96
C ARG A 143 -28.74 22.08 -18.86
N LYS A 144 -28.72 20.79 -18.50
CA LYS A 144 -29.45 19.75 -19.25
C LYS A 144 -30.97 19.96 -19.19
N LEU A 145 -31.49 20.33 -18.03
CA LEU A 145 -32.93 20.62 -17.83
C LEU A 145 -33.37 21.89 -18.54
N ALA A 146 -32.51 22.92 -18.61
CA ALA A 146 -32.80 24.16 -19.33
C ALA A 146 -32.78 24.00 -20.86
N ARG A 147 -32.10 22.97 -21.39
CA ARG A 147 -32.07 22.65 -22.83
C ARG A 147 -33.18 21.71 -23.29
N SER A 148 -33.92 21.11 -22.36
CA SER A 148 -35.01 20.17 -22.67
C SER A 148 -36.40 20.80 -22.60
N ARG A 149 -36.49 22.14 -22.58
CA ARG A 149 -37.71 22.94 -22.72
C ARG A 149 -37.55 23.85 -23.93
#